data_AF-A0A7J5XA18-F1
#
_entry.id   AF-A0A7J5XA18-F1
#
_cell.length_a   1.000
_cell.length_b   1.000
_cell.length_c   1.000
_cell.angle_alpha   90.00
_cell.angle_beta   90.00
_cell.angle_gamma   90.00
#
_symmetry.space_group_name_H-M   'P 1'
#
loop_
_entity.id
_entity.type
_entity.pdbx_description
1 polymer ?
#
loop_
_entity_poly.entity_id
_entity_poly.type
_entity_poly.pdbx_seq_one_letter_code
_entity_poly.pdbx_strand_id
1 'polypeptide(L)'
;MYLLGLSRLVELQCDERDPIYLCECCSLKIPEKDIISHVSGIYHQKLYLMKLQKLPPLRDLQQVKAIRDVAALFEQQNGYGEAQVVYLKKEIYDEILVQNLKSAIKTVKELQDQMNIRRYERPSTSAPSSVQPVDTSAAQHQLGSVKDDYQVSLFDINRV
;
A
#
# COMPACT_ATOMS: atom_id res chain seq x y z
N MET A 1 -16.33 16.12 2.52
CA MET A 1 -16.16 14.73 2.97
C MET A 1 -14.67 14.55 3.16
N TYR A 2 -14.21 14.11 4.34
CA TYR A 2 -12.78 13.98 4.64
C TYR A 2 -12.41 12.51 4.78
N LEU A 3 -11.35 12.09 4.10
CA LEU A 3 -10.91 10.70 4.06
C LEU A 3 -9.62 10.57 4.85
N LEU A 4 -9.63 9.73 5.86
CA LEU A 4 -8.48 9.47 6.70
C LEU A 4 -8.23 7.98 6.83
N GLY A 5 -6.97 7.64 7.07
CA GLY A 5 -6.60 6.34 7.59
C GLY A 5 -6.73 5.19 6.61
N LEU A 6 -6.67 5.46 5.29
CA LEU A 6 -6.58 4.38 4.30
C LEU A 6 -5.34 3.51 4.55
N SER A 7 -4.26 4.08 5.09
CA SER A 7 -3.06 3.36 5.54
C SER A 7 -3.28 2.37 6.69
N ARG A 8 -4.49 2.33 7.27
CA ARG A 8 -4.91 1.35 8.28
C ARG A 8 -5.93 0.35 7.74
N LEU A 9 -6.08 0.30 6.42
CA LEU A 9 -6.90 -0.66 5.71
C LEU A 9 -6.04 -1.68 4.99
N VAL A 10 -6.53 -2.91 4.97
CA VAL A 10 -6.05 -3.94 4.06
C VAL A 10 -7.22 -4.41 3.20
N GLU A 11 -7.11 -4.20 1.89
CA GLU A 11 -8.02 -4.67 0.87
C GLU A 11 -7.66 -6.09 0.48
N LEU A 12 -8.61 -7.02 0.64
CA LEU A 12 -8.46 -8.39 0.20
C LEU A 12 -9.18 -8.55 -1.14
N GLN A 13 -8.40 -8.95 -2.15
CA GLN A 13 -8.84 -9.17 -3.52
C GLN A 13 -8.88 -10.67 -3.81
N CYS A 14 -9.88 -11.11 -4.57
CA CYS A 14 -10.09 -12.49 -4.98
C CYS A 14 -10.82 -12.47 -6.33
N ASP A 15 -10.33 -13.20 -7.33
CA ASP A 15 -10.90 -13.13 -8.69
C ASP A 15 -12.37 -13.58 -8.73
N GLU A 16 -12.78 -14.46 -7.81
CA GLU A 16 -14.13 -15.01 -7.73
C GLU A 16 -15.06 -14.31 -6.74
N ARG A 17 -14.63 -13.24 -6.05
CA ARG A 17 -15.42 -12.58 -4.98
C ARG A 17 -15.22 -11.08 -4.93
N ASP A 18 -16.24 -10.38 -4.45
CA ASP A 18 -16.15 -8.94 -4.20
C ASP A 18 -15.06 -8.63 -3.16
N PRO A 19 -14.35 -7.50 -3.27
CA PRO A 19 -13.36 -7.08 -2.29
C PRO A 19 -13.95 -6.84 -0.89
N ILE A 20 -13.12 -7.09 0.11
CA ILE A 20 -13.38 -6.81 1.53
C ILE A 20 -12.21 -6.01 2.10
N TYR A 21 -12.53 -5.04 2.93
CA TYR A 21 -11.56 -4.21 3.64
C TYR A 21 -11.49 -4.60 5.11
N LEU A 22 -10.29 -4.88 5.59
CA LEU A 22 -9.98 -5.04 7.01
C LEU A 22 -9.56 -3.67 7.57
N CYS A 23 -10.34 -3.10 8.48
CA CYS A 23 -9.99 -1.85 9.13
C CYS A 23 -9.37 -2.07 10.51
N GLU A 24 -8.07 -1.83 10.64
CA GLU A 24 -7.36 -1.95 11.91
C GLU A 24 -7.80 -0.88 12.93
N CYS A 25 -8.28 0.28 12.47
CA CYS A 25 -8.76 1.35 13.35
C CYS A 25 -10.03 0.95 14.09
N CYS A 26 -11.04 0.51 13.35
CA CYS A 26 -12.37 0.25 13.86
C CYS A 26 -12.57 -1.20 14.31
N SER A 27 -11.60 -2.07 14.04
CA SER A 27 -11.72 -3.50 14.29
C SER A 27 -12.89 -4.15 13.53
N LEU A 28 -13.13 -3.72 12.28
CA LEU A 28 -14.23 -4.20 11.43
C LEU A 28 -13.75 -4.79 10.09
N LYS A 29 -14.58 -5.69 9.55
CA LYS A 29 -14.57 -6.15 8.16
C LYS A 29 -15.64 -5.39 7.40
N ILE A 30 -15.28 -4.79 6.28
CA ILE A 30 -16.13 -3.84 5.58
C ILE A 30 -16.26 -4.30 4.13
N PRO A 31 -17.47 -4.61 3.64
CA PRO A 31 -17.71 -4.87 2.22
C PRO A 31 -17.33 -3.65 1.37
N GLU A 32 -16.90 -3.87 0.13
CA GLU A 32 -16.53 -2.79 -0.79
C GLU A 32 -17.59 -1.68 -0.86
N LYS A 33 -18.87 -2.04 -1.02
CA LYS A 33 -19.99 -1.07 -1.10
C LYS A 33 -20.08 -0.10 0.09
N ASP A 34 -19.57 -0.49 1.25
CA ASP A 34 -19.69 0.27 2.50
C ASP A 34 -18.42 1.08 2.81
N ILE A 35 -17.32 0.87 2.06
CA ILE A 35 -16.00 1.40 2.42
C ILE A 35 -15.96 2.92 2.50
N ILE A 36 -16.51 3.62 1.50
CA ILE A 36 -16.52 5.09 1.43
C ILE A 36 -17.28 5.67 2.62
N SER A 37 -18.44 5.09 2.94
CA SER A 37 -19.26 5.53 4.08
C SER A 37 -18.56 5.27 5.42
N HIS A 38 -17.79 4.18 5.51
CA HIS A 38 -17.02 3.83 6.69
C HIS A 38 -15.87 4.82 6.94
N VAL A 39 -14.98 5.02 5.95
CA VAL A 39 -13.74 5.81 6.12
C VAL A 39 -14.01 7.30 6.25
N SER A 40 -15.10 7.78 5.66
CA SER A 40 -15.57 9.17 5.81
C SER A 40 -16.40 9.39 7.08
N GLY A 41 -16.73 8.31 7.79
CA GLY A 41 -17.57 8.31 8.97
C GLY A 41 -16.86 8.90 10.19
N ILE A 42 -17.62 9.63 11.02
CA ILE A 42 -17.09 10.30 12.21
C ILE A 42 -16.47 9.32 13.21
N TYR A 43 -17.00 8.10 13.27
CA TYR A 43 -16.50 7.05 14.14
C TYR A 43 -15.08 6.61 13.75
N HIS A 44 -14.84 6.39 12.45
CA HIS A 44 -13.52 6.05 11.93
C HIS A 44 -12.53 7.18 12.17
N GLN A 45 -12.90 8.41 11.79
CA GLN A 45 -12.06 9.60 11.96
C GLN A 45 -11.65 9.80 13.44
N LYS A 46 -12.60 9.65 14.36
CA LYS A 46 -12.32 9.73 15.81
C LYS A 46 -11.30 8.69 16.24
N LEU A 47 -11.51 7.41 15.91
CA LEU A 47 -10.61 6.33 16.32
C LEU A 47 -9.21 6.47 15.70
N TYR A 48 -9.13 6.83 14.42
CA TYR A 48 -7.86 7.05 13.73
C TYR A 48 -7.05 8.16 14.41
N LEU A 49 -7.66 9.33 14.64
CA LEU A 49 -6.98 10.47 15.28
C LEU A 49 -6.64 10.21 16.75
N MET A 50 -7.48 9.47 17.48
CA MET A 50 -7.17 9.02 18.86
C MET A 50 -5.93 8.11 18.89
N LYS A 51 -5.83 7.14 17.97
CA LYS A 51 -4.66 6.24 17.88
C LYS A 51 -3.38 7.00 17.53
N LEU A 52 -3.48 8.12 16.82
CA LEU A 52 -2.35 9.02 16.54
C LEU A 52 -2.02 9.98 17.70
N GLN A 53 -2.74 9.91 18.83
CA GLN A 53 -2.63 10.86 19.94
C GLN A 53 -2.81 12.32 19.52
N LYS A 54 -3.60 12.57 18.46
CA LYS A 54 -3.86 13.91 17.92
C LYS A 54 -5.11 14.57 18.51
N LEU A 55 -5.84 13.87 19.39
CA LEU A 55 -7.05 14.41 20.03
C LEU A 55 -6.85 14.56 21.55
N PRO A 56 -7.20 15.73 22.13
CA PRO A 56 -7.35 15.88 23.58
C PRO A 56 -8.54 15.03 24.11
N PRO A 57 -8.70 14.83 25.42
CA PRO A 57 -9.86 14.13 25.98
C PRO A 57 -11.18 14.84 25.63
N LEU A 58 -12.10 14.16 24.95
CA LEU A 58 -13.23 14.78 24.23
C LEU A 58 -14.61 14.51 24.89
N ARG A 59 -15.45 15.56 25.08
CA ARG A 59 -16.86 15.52 25.59
C ARG A 59 -17.83 16.33 24.70
N ASP A 60 -19.01 15.78 24.40
CA ASP A 60 -20.19 16.27 23.61
C ASP A 60 -20.11 16.63 22.10
N LEU A 61 -21.23 17.06 21.49
CA LEU A 61 -21.45 17.34 20.04
C LEU A 61 -20.43 18.31 19.42
N GLN A 62 -19.81 19.20 20.21
CA GLN A 62 -18.69 20.02 19.77
C GLN A 62 -17.51 19.16 19.26
N GLN A 63 -17.41 17.91 19.72
CA GLN A 63 -16.48 16.91 19.22
C GLN A 63 -16.64 16.62 17.74
N VAL A 64 -17.87 16.54 17.21
CA VAL A 64 -18.08 16.12 15.82
C VAL A 64 -17.49 17.16 14.87
N LYS A 65 -17.70 18.45 15.17
CA LYS A 65 -17.10 19.54 14.39
C LYS A 65 -15.59 19.55 14.57
N ALA A 66 -15.08 19.48 15.80
CA ALA A 66 -13.64 19.47 16.06
C ALA A 66 -12.92 18.29 15.38
N ILE A 67 -13.49 17.09 15.41
CA ILE A 67 -12.95 15.91 14.72
C ILE A 67 -12.90 16.15 13.21
N ARG A 68 -13.94 16.75 12.62
CA ARG A 68 -13.95 17.07 11.19
C ARG A 68 -12.91 18.13 10.83
N ASP A 69 -12.78 19.17 11.64
CA ASP A 69 -11.80 20.25 11.41
C ASP A 69 -10.36 19.71 11.50
N VAL A 70 -10.08 18.88 12.51
CA VAL A 70 -8.77 18.20 12.64
C VAL A 70 -8.56 17.21 11.51
N ALA A 71 -9.60 16.49 11.07
CA ALA A 71 -9.49 15.55 9.97
C ALA A 71 -9.17 16.24 8.64
N ALA A 72 -9.83 17.37 8.37
CA ALA A 72 -9.57 18.20 7.21
C ALA A 72 -8.11 18.69 7.16
N LEU A 73 -7.61 19.20 8.30
CA LEU A 73 -6.23 19.66 8.41
C LEU A 73 -5.24 18.52 8.19
N PHE A 74 -5.52 17.35 8.78
CA PHE A 74 -4.64 16.20 8.66
C PHE A 74 -4.57 15.69 7.22
N GLU A 75 -5.72 15.57 6.54
CA GLU A 75 -5.80 15.17 5.15
C GLU A 75 -5.04 16.15 4.24
N GLN A 76 -5.17 17.46 4.47
CA GLN A 76 -4.43 18.48 3.71
C GLN A 76 -2.91 18.34 3.88
N GLN A 77 -2.45 18.00 5.09
CA GLN A 77 -1.02 17.94 5.42
C GLN A 77 -0.37 16.61 5.02
N ASN A 78 -1.10 15.51 5.11
CA ASN A 78 -0.53 14.15 5.02
C ASN A 78 -1.15 13.32 3.88
N GLY A 79 -2.19 13.83 3.22
CA GLY A 79 -3.07 13.05 2.37
C GLY A 79 -3.94 12.08 3.17
N TYR A 80 -4.66 11.23 2.44
CA TYR A 80 -5.56 10.22 2.99
C TYR A 80 -4.86 8.86 3.23
N GLY A 81 -3.64 8.69 2.72
CA GLY A 81 -2.86 7.44 2.75
C GLY A 81 -3.28 6.43 1.69
N GLU A 82 -2.71 5.22 1.70
CA GLU A 82 -3.05 4.18 0.73
C GLU A 82 -3.39 2.87 1.46
N ALA A 83 -4.45 2.21 1.02
CA ALA A 83 -4.79 0.88 1.51
C ALA A 83 -3.81 -0.15 0.96
N GLN A 84 -3.41 -1.10 1.80
CA GLN A 84 -2.61 -2.23 1.35
C GLN A 84 -3.52 -3.20 0.57
N VAL A 85 -3.11 -3.62 -0.63
CA VAL A 85 -3.87 -4.60 -1.42
C VAL A 85 -3.21 -5.97 -1.34
N VAL A 86 -4.01 -7.01 -1.08
CA VAL A 86 -3.56 -8.40 -0.99
C VAL A 86 -4.44 -9.28 -1.86
N TYR A 87 -3.82 -9.89 -2.87
CA TYR A 87 -4.48 -10.86 -3.73
C TYR A 87 -4.43 -12.25 -3.08
N LEU A 88 -5.60 -12.84 -2.90
CA LEU A 88 -5.79 -14.12 -2.24
C LEU A 88 -6.47 -15.11 -3.17
N LYS A 89 -6.12 -16.39 -3.00
CA LYS A 89 -6.93 -17.47 -3.58
C LYS A 89 -8.23 -17.60 -2.80
N LYS A 90 -9.29 -18.05 -3.48
CA LYS A 90 -10.62 -18.23 -2.91
C LYS A 90 -10.65 -18.99 -1.59
N GLU A 91 -9.86 -20.07 -1.47
CA GLU A 91 -9.85 -20.89 -0.25
C GLU A 91 -9.39 -20.10 0.97
N ILE A 92 -8.33 -19.31 0.81
CA ILE A 92 -7.74 -18.49 1.87
C ILE A 92 -8.65 -17.30 2.18
N TYR A 93 -9.22 -16.69 1.14
CA TYR A 93 -10.17 -15.59 1.30
C TYR A 93 -11.38 -16.05 2.13
N ASP A 94 -11.96 -17.21 1.80
CA ASP A 94 -13.10 -17.81 2.52
C ASP A 94 -12.76 -18.11 3.98
N GLU A 95 -11.56 -18.62 4.23
CA GLU A 95 -11.07 -18.85 5.59
C GLU A 95 -10.95 -17.53 6.38
N ILE A 96 -10.38 -16.48 5.78
CA ILE A 96 -10.25 -15.18 6.44
C ILE A 96 -11.62 -14.57 6.75
N LEU A 97 -12.63 -14.77 5.90
CA LEU A 97 -13.97 -14.23 6.13
C LEU A 97 -14.61 -14.75 7.42
N VAL A 98 -14.43 -16.02 7.76
CA VAL A 98 -15.05 -16.62 8.97
C VAL A 98 -14.30 -16.30 10.26
N GLN A 99 -13.06 -15.83 10.18
CA GLN A 99 -12.28 -15.46 11.37
C GLN A 99 -12.78 -14.18 12.05
N ASN A 100 -12.43 -13.95 13.31
CA ASN A 100 -12.53 -12.58 13.87
C ASN A 100 -11.45 -11.67 13.24
N LEU A 101 -11.58 -10.34 13.37
CA LEU A 101 -10.64 -9.43 12.70
C LEU A 101 -9.19 -9.62 13.17
N LYS A 102 -8.95 -9.84 14.46
CA LYS A 102 -7.59 -9.99 14.99
C LYS A 102 -6.88 -11.18 14.35
N SER A 103 -7.57 -12.31 14.26
CA SER A 103 -7.08 -13.50 13.57
C SER A 103 -6.89 -13.22 12.07
N ALA A 104 -7.86 -12.60 11.41
CA ALA A 104 -7.78 -12.26 9.98
C ALA A 104 -6.53 -11.42 9.65
N ILE A 105 -6.29 -10.34 10.40
CA ILE A 105 -5.10 -9.49 10.24
C ILE A 105 -3.82 -10.30 10.44
N LYS A 106 -3.80 -11.19 11.44
CA LYS A 106 -2.64 -12.05 11.71
C LYS A 106 -2.36 -12.96 10.51
N THR A 107 -3.37 -13.65 10.00
CA THR A 107 -3.24 -14.52 8.82
C THR A 107 -2.73 -13.75 7.61
N VAL A 108 -3.25 -12.54 7.34
CA VAL A 108 -2.80 -11.71 6.22
C VAL A 108 -1.33 -11.32 6.38
N LYS A 109 -0.88 -10.96 7.59
CA LYS A 109 0.53 -10.62 7.86
C LYS A 109 1.45 -11.83 7.65
N GLU A 110 1.05 -13.01 8.14
CA GLU A 110 1.81 -14.25 7.93
C GLU A 110 1.93 -14.61 6.45
N LEU A 111 0.88 -14.39 5.64
CA LEU A 111 0.92 -14.62 4.20
C LEU A 111 1.90 -13.66 3.49
N GLN A 112 1.89 -12.39 3.87
CA GLN A 112 2.81 -11.39 3.32
C GLN A 112 4.26 -11.70 3.68
N ASP A 113 4.53 -12.11 4.92
CA ASP A 113 5.86 -12.51 5.37
C ASP A 113 6.38 -13.74 4.59
N GLN A 114 5.52 -14.74 4.37
CA GLN A 114 5.86 -15.91 3.54
C GLN A 114 6.16 -15.53 2.09
N MET A 115 5.38 -14.61 1.50
CA MET A 115 5.64 -14.13 0.14
C MET A 115 6.97 -13.38 0.04
N ASN A 116 7.32 -12.58 1.06
CA ASN A 116 8.59 -11.89 1.11
C ASN A 116 9.76 -12.89 1.23
N ILE A 117 9.68 -13.89 2.12
CA ILE A 117 10.72 -14.92 2.27
C ILE A 117 10.95 -15.68 0.94
N ARG A 118 9.87 -16.11 0.27
CA ARG A 118 9.98 -16.81 -1.03
C ARG A 118 10.62 -15.96 -2.13
N ARG A 119 10.50 -14.64 -2.09
CA ARG A 119 11.20 -13.74 -3.02
C ARG A 119 12.71 -13.71 -2.76
N TYR A 120 13.15 -13.84 -1.51
CA TYR A 120 14.56 -13.89 -1.15
C TYR A 120 15.20 -15.26 -1.39
N GLU A 121 14.41 -16.34 -1.41
CA GLU A 121 14.88 -17.71 -1.68
C GLU A 121 14.91 -18.09 -3.16
N ARG A 122 14.41 -17.25 -4.07
CA ARG A 122 14.52 -17.53 -5.52
C ARG A 122 16.03 -17.55 -5.86
N PRO A 123 16.58 -18.69 -6.34
CA PRO A 123 17.99 -18.76 -6.69
C PRO A 123 18.31 -17.69 -7.73
N SER A 124 19.24 -16.80 -7.41
CA SER A 124 19.93 -16.00 -8.42
C SER A 124 20.53 -16.98 -9.41
N THR A 125 19.91 -17.15 -10.57
CA THR A 125 20.55 -17.84 -11.69
C THR A 125 21.69 -16.95 -12.16
N SER A 126 22.83 -17.06 -11.49
CA SER A 126 24.13 -16.69 -12.04
C SER A 126 24.33 -17.59 -13.25
N ALA A 127 24.09 -17.04 -14.44
CA ALA A 127 24.45 -17.67 -15.69
C ALA A 127 25.97 -18.00 -15.65
N PRO A 128 26.40 -19.21 -16.04
CA PRO A 128 27.82 -19.48 -16.19
C PRO A 128 28.35 -18.73 -17.40
N SER A 129 29.33 -17.86 -17.16
CA SER A 129 30.18 -17.23 -18.17
C SER A 129 31.26 -18.21 -18.63
N SER A 130 31.32 -18.50 -19.94
CA SER A 130 32.49 -18.97 -20.76
C SER A 130 31.97 -19.78 -21.97
N VAL A 131 32.36 -19.62 -23.24
CA VAL A 131 33.64 -19.24 -23.89
C VAL A 131 33.37 -18.63 -25.29
N GLN A 132 34.30 -17.79 -25.79
CA GLN A 132 34.38 -17.10 -27.11
C GLN A 132 34.76 -18.04 -28.30
N PRO A 133 35.32 -17.55 -29.44
CA PRO A 133 34.76 -16.79 -30.57
C PRO A 133 34.88 -17.55 -31.93
N VAL A 134 34.26 -17.09 -33.02
CA VAL A 134 34.67 -17.49 -34.38
C VAL A 134 34.65 -16.31 -35.34
N ASP A 135 35.80 -16.11 -35.99
CA ASP A 135 36.10 -15.08 -36.98
C ASP A 135 35.37 -15.29 -38.31
N THR A 136 34.88 -14.22 -38.94
CA THR A 136 34.93 -14.06 -40.41
C THR A 136 34.91 -12.57 -40.78
N SER A 137 35.73 -12.23 -41.77
CA SER A 137 36.23 -10.91 -42.17
C SER A 137 35.33 -10.11 -43.13
N ALA A 138 35.61 -8.78 -43.15
CA ALA A 138 35.48 -7.79 -44.24
C ALA A 138 34.11 -7.19 -44.60
N ALA A 139 33.91 -5.90 -44.33
CA ALA A 139 34.28 -4.79 -45.24
C ALA A 139 33.79 -3.42 -44.70
N GLN A 140 34.58 -2.39 -44.95
CA GLN A 140 34.40 -1.00 -44.51
C GLN A 140 33.29 -0.29 -45.30
N HIS A 141 32.57 0.64 -44.65
CA HIS A 141 32.35 2.01 -45.16
C HIS A 141 31.77 2.95 -44.10
N GLN A 142 32.15 4.21 -44.21
CA GLN A 142 32.07 5.28 -43.21
C GLN A 142 30.69 5.94 -43.09
N LEU A 143 30.49 6.59 -41.92
CA LEU A 143 30.10 8.00 -41.74
C LEU A 143 28.80 8.21 -40.92
N GLY A 144 28.94 8.95 -39.80
CA GLY A 144 27.83 9.67 -39.16
C GLY A 144 27.77 9.57 -37.63
N SER A 145 28.56 10.40 -36.94
CA SER A 145 28.38 10.72 -35.51
C SER A 145 27.04 11.42 -35.28
N VAL A 146 26.26 10.98 -34.30
CA VAL A 146 25.60 11.84 -33.30
C VAL A 146 25.51 11.04 -32.00
N LYS A 147 26.16 11.52 -30.94
CA LYS A 147 25.90 11.15 -29.55
C LYS A 147 24.96 12.21 -29.00
N ASP A 148 23.93 11.83 -28.26
CA ASP A 148 23.37 12.69 -27.23
C ASP A 148 22.96 11.84 -26.03
N ASP A 149 23.68 12.12 -24.94
CA ASP A 149 23.53 11.59 -23.60
C ASP A 149 22.29 12.21 -22.93
N TYR A 150 21.35 11.39 -22.45
CA TYR A 150 20.34 11.85 -21.49
C TYR A 150 20.82 11.52 -20.06
N GLN A 151 21.52 12.48 -19.47
CA GLN A 151 21.63 12.63 -18.01
C GLN A 151 20.50 13.56 -17.54
N VAL A 152 19.66 13.09 -16.62
CA VAL A 152 18.84 13.99 -15.79
C VAL A 152 19.30 13.84 -14.34
N SER A 153 19.79 14.97 -13.84
CA SER A 153 20.37 15.21 -12.53
C SER A 153 19.39 15.04 -11.39
N LEU A 154 19.88 14.41 -10.33
CA LEU A 154 19.36 14.46 -8.97
C LEU A 154 19.32 15.93 -8.50
N PHE A 155 18.15 16.42 -8.08
CA PHE A 155 18.06 17.67 -7.35
C PHE A 155 18.18 17.40 -5.85
N ASP A 156 19.36 17.69 -5.30
CA ASP A 156 19.56 18.00 -3.89
C ASP A 156 18.86 19.32 -3.56
N ILE A 157 17.95 19.31 -2.59
CA ILE A 157 17.53 20.53 -1.89
C ILE A 157 17.71 20.29 -0.40
N ASN A 158 18.81 20.84 0.11
CA ASN A 158 19.00 21.10 1.52
C ASN A 158 19.04 22.62 1.72
N ARG A 159 18.29 23.07 2.74
CA ARG A 159 18.61 24.17 3.66
C ARG A 159 18.20 25.60 3.27
N VAL A 160 17.27 26.17 4.05
CA VAL A 160 17.56 27.26 5.01
C VAL A 160 16.84 26.95 6.32
#